data_AF-A0A1M6GF58-F1
#
_entry.id   AF-A0A1M6GF58-F1
#
_cell.length_a   1.000
_cell.length_b   1.000
_cell.length_c   1.000
_cell.angle_alpha   90.00
_cell.angle_beta   90.00
_cell.angle_gamma   90.00
#
_symmetry.space_group_name_H-M   'P 1'
#
loop_
_entity.id
_entity.type
_entity.pdbx_description
1 polymer ?
#
loop_
_entity_poly.entity_id
_entity_poly.type
_entity_poly.pdbx_seq_one_letter_code
_entity_poly.pdbx_strand_id
1 'polypeptide(L)'
;MEPTWWNLIPTYFDGTAFALGSFEVRWYGVMYIFAFVTAYLTMWKINKKENMGYTKEQFDSMFTWIIAGILIGARLGYVFFYKPHYYLQNPTEIILPLSHDALGYHFTGIAGMSYHGGLFIGLLFVIIGLKRNKMKIWPWLNLCFLAAPLAYTWGRWGNFINGELFGEVTTSPIGMFFPLAHDSPITNPILHHPSQLYEMCFEGVILFAVLYNLRRIPLLRDKMPCLYLMGYGIFRFFIEFFRRPDAHLGRIDLFGMSRGQTLCSIMIITGLVWLIVLIYRQKKAASSLPQG
;
A
#
# COMPACT_ATOMS: atom_id res chain seq x y z
N MET A 1 -9.81 -28.11 -17.71
CA MET A 1 -8.77 -27.69 -18.67
C MET A 1 -7.44 -27.83 -17.96
N GLU A 2 -6.45 -28.46 -18.59
CA GLU A 2 -5.11 -28.49 -18.02
C GLU A 2 -4.53 -27.07 -18.01
N PRO A 3 -3.79 -26.67 -16.96
CA PRO A 3 -3.14 -25.37 -16.92
C PRO A 3 -2.11 -25.25 -18.03
N THR A 4 -2.10 -24.10 -18.69
CA THR A 4 -1.04 -23.72 -19.62
C THR A 4 0.14 -23.12 -18.86
N TRP A 5 1.26 -22.89 -19.56
CA TRP A 5 2.48 -22.34 -18.95
C TRP A 5 2.25 -21.00 -18.23
N TRP A 6 1.35 -20.14 -18.73
CA TRP A 6 1.10 -18.84 -18.08
C TRP A 6 0.27 -18.96 -16.80
N ASN A 7 -0.58 -20.00 -16.70
CA ASN A 7 -1.31 -20.28 -15.46
C ASN A 7 -0.35 -20.67 -14.32
N LEU A 8 0.88 -21.13 -14.64
CA LEU A 8 1.89 -21.57 -13.69
C LEU A 8 2.95 -20.50 -13.37
N ILE A 9 2.82 -19.26 -13.87
CA ILE A 9 3.79 -18.18 -13.63
C ILE A 9 4.17 -18.03 -12.14
N PRO A 10 3.22 -18.03 -11.18
CA PRO A 10 3.57 -17.88 -9.76
C PRO A 10 4.49 -18.97 -9.21
N THR A 11 4.53 -20.15 -9.84
CA THR A 11 5.36 -21.28 -9.38
C THR A 11 6.86 -21.10 -9.63
N TYR A 12 7.23 -20.19 -10.53
CA TYR A 12 8.63 -19.92 -10.86
C TYR A 12 9.30 -18.93 -9.89
N PHE A 13 8.57 -18.45 -8.89
CA PHE A 13 9.09 -17.55 -7.87
C PHE A 13 9.12 -18.24 -6.51
N ASP A 14 10.28 -18.27 -5.86
CA ASP A 14 10.49 -18.82 -4.52
C ASP A 14 10.51 -17.73 -3.42
N GLY A 15 10.16 -16.48 -3.80
CA GLY A 15 10.15 -15.32 -2.92
C GLY A 15 11.53 -14.69 -2.67
N THR A 16 12.62 -15.37 -3.04
CA THR A 16 13.99 -14.87 -2.95
C THR A 16 14.38 -14.16 -4.24
N ALA A 17 14.82 -12.91 -4.13
CA ALA A 17 15.32 -12.14 -5.26
C ALA A 17 16.75 -12.56 -5.61
N PHE A 18 17.61 -12.64 -4.60
CA PHE A 18 18.96 -13.18 -4.70
C PHE A 18 19.49 -13.50 -3.31
N ALA A 19 20.49 -14.38 -3.23
CA ALA A 19 21.17 -14.74 -2.00
C ALA A 19 22.67 -14.44 -2.10
N LEU A 20 23.24 -13.91 -1.01
CA LEU A 20 24.67 -13.71 -0.83
C LEU A 20 25.12 -14.53 0.39
N GLY A 21 25.51 -15.78 0.16
CA GLY A 21 25.77 -16.73 1.24
C GLY A 21 24.49 -17.03 2.02
N SER A 22 24.50 -16.83 3.34
CA SER A 22 23.32 -17.00 4.21
C SER A 22 22.38 -15.79 4.23
N PHE A 23 22.71 -14.71 3.52
CA PHE A 23 21.89 -13.51 3.46
C PHE A 23 20.96 -13.54 2.24
N GLU A 24 19.67 -13.74 2.49
CA GLU A 24 18.63 -13.73 1.46
C GLU A 24 17.97 -12.34 1.34
N VAL A 25 17.96 -11.80 0.13
CA VAL A 25 17.15 -10.62 -0.20
C VAL A 25 15.84 -11.10 -0.80
N ARG A 26 14.72 -10.77 -0.13
CA ARG A 26 13.38 -11.15 -0.59
C ARG A 26 12.81 -10.13 -1.58
N TRP A 27 12.04 -10.63 -2.56
CA TRP A 27 11.37 -9.80 -3.55
C TRP A 27 10.50 -8.71 -2.93
N TYR A 28 9.83 -8.99 -1.81
CA TYR A 28 9.00 -8.02 -1.12
C TYR A 28 9.77 -6.76 -0.70
N GLY A 29 11.00 -6.92 -0.20
CA GLY A 29 11.88 -5.80 0.16
C GLY A 29 12.29 -4.99 -1.07
N VAL A 30 12.64 -5.68 -2.16
CA VAL A 30 12.96 -5.05 -3.45
C VAL A 30 11.78 -4.25 -3.99
N MET A 31 10.57 -4.79 -3.91
CA MET A 31 9.35 -4.10 -4.34
C MET A 31 9.03 -2.86 -3.50
N TYR A 32 9.32 -2.86 -2.19
CA TYR A 32 9.21 -1.64 -1.39
C TYR A 32 10.20 -0.55 -1.85
N ILE A 33 11.43 -0.92 -2.21
CA ILE A 33 12.39 0.05 -2.77
C ILE A 33 11.83 0.65 -4.06
N PHE A 34 11.31 -0.18 -4.97
CA PHE A 34 10.66 0.32 -6.19
C PHE A 34 9.45 1.22 -5.89
N ALA A 35 8.66 0.90 -4.87
CA ALA A 35 7.54 1.74 -4.42
C ALA A 35 8.03 3.13 -3.96
N PHE A 36 9.05 3.20 -3.12
CA PHE A 36 9.61 4.47 -2.64
C PHE A 36 10.26 5.28 -3.76
N VAL A 37 11.05 4.64 -4.62
CA VAL A 37 11.68 5.30 -5.78
C VAL A 37 10.62 5.86 -6.72
N THR A 38 9.58 5.08 -7.00
CA THR A 38 8.47 5.50 -7.88
C THR A 38 7.68 6.67 -7.28
N ALA A 39 7.40 6.63 -5.98
CA ALA A 39 6.77 7.74 -5.28
C ALA A 39 7.66 8.99 -5.35
N TYR A 40 8.94 8.87 -5.02
CA TYR A 40 9.89 9.98 -5.03
C TYR A 40 9.96 10.65 -6.40
N LEU A 41 10.23 9.86 -7.45
CA LEU A 41 10.41 10.38 -8.80
C LEU A 41 9.12 11.00 -9.34
N THR A 42 7.97 10.37 -9.08
CA THR A 42 6.66 10.89 -9.49
C THR A 42 6.34 12.21 -8.80
N MET A 43 6.47 12.26 -7.48
CA MET A 43 6.21 13.47 -6.69
C MET A 43 7.19 14.59 -7.07
N TRP A 44 8.47 14.27 -7.28
CA TRP A 44 9.49 15.24 -7.69
C TRP A 44 9.20 15.82 -9.08
N LYS A 45 8.81 14.97 -10.04
CA LYS A 45 8.43 15.39 -11.38
C LYS A 45 7.21 16.32 -11.36
N ILE A 46 6.21 16.03 -10.52
CA ILE A 46 5.03 16.88 -10.35
C ILE A 46 5.40 18.20 -9.68
N ASN A 47 6.20 18.17 -8.61
CA ASN A 47 6.71 19.37 -7.94
C ASN A 47 7.39 20.34 -8.93
N LYS A 48 8.27 19.82 -9.79
CA LYS A 48 8.94 20.61 -10.83
C LYS A 48 7.98 21.12 -11.90
N LYS A 49 7.07 20.27 -12.38
CA LYS A 49 6.12 20.63 -13.43
C LYS A 49 5.12 21.71 -12.99
N GLU A 50 4.72 21.69 -11.72
CA GLU A 50 3.69 22.60 -11.18
C GLU A 50 4.28 23.73 -10.33
N ASN A 51 5.62 23.86 -10.30
CA ASN A 51 6.32 24.89 -9.54
C ASN A 51 5.84 24.99 -8.08
N MET A 52 5.67 23.84 -7.40
CA MET A 52 5.15 23.82 -6.03
C MET A 52 6.14 24.40 -4.99
N GLY A 53 7.39 24.65 -5.40
CA GLY A 53 8.39 25.36 -4.61
C GLY A 53 9.15 24.50 -3.60
N TYR A 54 8.95 23.18 -3.60
CA TYR A 54 9.70 22.30 -2.72
C TYR A 54 11.12 22.07 -3.25
N THR A 55 12.11 22.16 -2.37
CA THR A 55 13.51 21.90 -2.70
C THR A 55 13.81 20.41 -2.70
N LYS A 56 14.97 20.03 -3.26
CA LYS A 56 15.40 18.62 -3.27
C LYS A 56 15.69 18.14 -1.85
N GLU A 57 16.31 18.99 -1.03
CA GLU A 57 16.65 18.71 0.36
C GLU A 57 15.39 18.45 1.19
N GLN A 58 14.32 19.20 0.96
CA GLN A 58 13.02 18.95 1.59
C GLN A 58 12.46 17.58 1.19
N PHE A 59 12.57 17.19 -0.09
CA PHE A 59 12.15 15.86 -0.56
C PHE A 59 12.98 14.74 0.07
N ASP A 60 14.30 14.84 0.02
CA ASP A 60 15.22 13.85 0.57
C ASP A 60 15.00 13.68 2.09
N SER A 61 14.84 14.80 2.79
CA SER A 61 14.48 14.84 4.22
C SER A 61 13.14 14.17 4.48
N MET A 62 12.09 14.50 3.71
CA MET A 62 10.76 13.90 3.89
C MET A 62 10.74 12.39 3.64
N PHE A 63 11.42 11.90 2.61
CA PHE A 63 11.52 10.46 2.36
C PHE A 63 12.32 9.74 3.45
N THR A 64 13.35 10.38 4.00
CA THR A 64 14.07 9.87 5.18
C THR A 64 13.12 9.74 6.39
N TRP A 65 12.34 10.78 6.70
CA TRP A 65 11.34 10.73 7.77
C TRP A 65 10.30 9.64 7.56
N ILE A 66 9.78 9.49 6.34
CA ILE A 66 8.78 8.47 5.99
C ILE A 66 9.36 7.06 6.17
N ILE A 67 10.51 6.76 5.58
CA ILE A 67 11.14 5.43 5.63
C ILE A 67 11.49 5.09 7.08
N ALA A 68 12.12 6.00 7.82
CA ALA A 68 12.45 5.80 9.22
C ALA A 68 11.20 5.55 10.07
N GLY A 69 10.17 6.38 9.90
CA GLY A 69 8.91 6.25 10.64
C GLY A 69 8.18 4.93 10.38
N ILE A 70 8.15 4.47 9.13
CA ILE A 70 7.54 3.19 8.77
C ILE A 70 8.34 2.03 9.36
N LEU A 71 9.67 2.03 9.23
CA LEU A 71 10.52 0.94 9.72
C LEU A 71 10.48 0.83 11.25
N ILE A 72 10.69 1.96 11.94
CA ILE A 72 10.64 2.03 13.40
C ILE A 72 9.22 1.68 13.88
N GLY A 73 8.22 2.27 13.24
CA GLY A 73 6.82 2.08 13.59
C GLY A 73 6.36 0.63 13.45
N ALA A 74 6.66 0.02 12.30
CA ALA A 74 6.28 -1.35 12.03
C ALA A 74 6.98 -2.31 12.98
N ARG A 75 8.26 -2.07 13.29
CA ARG A 75 9.02 -2.89 14.23
C ARG A 75 8.47 -2.78 15.64
N LEU A 76 8.32 -1.57 16.17
CA LEU A 76 7.79 -1.35 17.51
C LEU A 76 6.35 -1.84 17.64
N GLY A 77 5.51 -1.61 16.65
CA GLY A 77 4.14 -2.14 16.65
C GLY A 77 4.11 -3.67 16.69
N TYR A 78 5.02 -4.35 15.99
CA TYR A 78 5.11 -5.81 16.08
C TYR A 78 5.50 -6.26 17.48
N VAL A 79 6.55 -5.64 18.03
CA VAL A 79 7.06 -5.90 19.38
C VAL A 79 5.97 -5.76 20.42
N PHE A 80 5.24 -4.64 20.43
CA PHE A 80 4.23 -4.35 21.45
C PHE A 80 2.95 -5.16 21.29
N PHE A 81 2.43 -5.33 20.07
CA PHE A 81 1.10 -5.94 19.86
C PHE A 81 1.13 -7.45 19.67
N TYR A 82 2.26 -8.03 19.23
CA TYR A 82 2.31 -9.45 18.87
C TYR A 82 3.23 -10.28 19.76
N LYS A 83 4.37 -9.73 20.21
CA LYS A 83 5.35 -10.50 21.01
C LYS A 83 5.96 -9.72 22.20
N PRO A 84 5.17 -9.04 23.04
CA PRO A 84 5.71 -8.17 24.09
C PRO A 84 6.58 -8.91 25.11
N HIS A 85 6.15 -10.09 25.58
CA HIS A 85 6.89 -10.85 26.59
C HIS A 85 8.25 -11.33 26.10
N TYR A 86 8.33 -11.78 24.84
CA TYR A 86 9.58 -12.24 24.23
C TYR A 86 10.63 -11.12 24.16
N TYR A 87 10.23 -9.94 23.69
CA TYR A 87 11.15 -8.82 23.52
C TYR A 87 11.52 -8.11 24.83
N LEU A 88 10.73 -8.28 25.90
CA LEU A 88 11.14 -7.86 27.25
C LEU A 88 12.32 -8.69 27.76
N GLN A 89 12.40 -9.96 27.38
CA GLN A 89 13.51 -10.85 27.72
C GLN A 89 14.69 -10.70 26.76
N ASN A 90 14.43 -10.28 25.52
CA ASN A 90 15.42 -10.14 24.45
C ASN A 90 15.39 -8.72 23.82
N PRO A 91 15.70 -7.65 24.57
CA PRO A 91 15.52 -6.27 24.11
C PRO A 91 16.44 -5.89 22.94
N THR A 92 17.60 -6.52 22.82
CA THR A 92 18.55 -6.29 21.72
C THR A 92 17.99 -6.72 20.36
N GLU A 93 17.15 -7.76 20.34
CA GLU A 93 16.51 -8.27 19.12
C GLU A 93 15.42 -7.33 18.58
N ILE A 94 15.00 -6.31 19.34
CA ILE A 94 14.09 -5.28 18.82
C ILE A 94 14.74 -4.55 17.64
N ILE A 95 16.05 -4.29 17.71
CA ILE A 95 16.80 -3.50 16.73
C ILE A 95 17.66 -4.41 15.85
N LEU A 96 18.29 -5.43 16.44
CA LEU A 96 19.26 -6.26 15.73
C LEU A 96 18.54 -7.37 14.93
N PRO A 97 18.90 -7.56 13.64
CA PRO A 97 18.40 -8.66 12.82
C PRO A 97 19.13 -9.99 13.12
N LEU A 98 19.46 -10.21 14.39
CA LEU A 98 20.20 -11.36 14.89
C LEU A 98 19.37 -11.97 16.01
N SER A 99 19.08 -13.26 15.90
CA SER A 99 18.57 -14.03 17.04
C SER A 99 19.72 -14.82 17.66
N HIS A 100 19.62 -15.09 18.95
CA HIS A 100 20.55 -15.97 19.65
C HIS A 100 19.84 -17.23 20.13
N ASP A 101 20.34 -18.40 19.71
CA ASP A 101 19.88 -19.68 20.22
C ASP A 101 21.06 -20.51 20.77
N ALA A 102 20.82 -21.79 21.08
CA ALA A 102 21.84 -22.69 21.62
C ALA A 102 23.03 -22.93 20.66
N LEU A 103 22.88 -22.62 19.37
CA LEU A 103 23.88 -22.78 18.32
C LEU A 103 24.64 -21.48 18.02
N GLY A 104 24.23 -20.35 18.62
CA GLY A 104 24.90 -19.06 18.57
C GLY A 104 24.05 -17.96 17.95
N TYR A 105 24.70 -16.92 17.42
CA TYR A 105 24.02 -15.84 16.72
C TYR A 105 23.76 -16.21 15.26
N HIS A 106 22.50 -16.13 14.85
CA HIS A 106 22.09 -16.36 13.47
C HIS A 106 21.34 -15.14 12.93
N PHE A 107 21.64 -14.78 11.69
CA PHE A 107 20.95 -13.69 11.00
C PHE A 107 19.54 -14.15 10.62
N THR A 108 18.54 -13.54 11.25
CA THR A 108 17.11 -13.81 10.98
C THR A 108 16.44 -12.68 10.19
N GLY A 109 17.16 -11.60 9.92
CA GLY A 109 16.61 -10.41 9.29
C GLY A 109 15.66 -9.65 10.22
N ILE A 110 15.09 -8.54 9.72
CA ILE A 110 14.03 -7.81 10.43
C ILE A 110 12.70 -8.49 10.10
N ALA A 111 12.48 -9.69 10.63
CA ALA A 111 11.20 -10.40 10.54
C ALA A 111 10.24 -9.93 11.64
N GLY A 112 8.95 -9.81 11.34
CA GLY A 112 7.94 -9.33 12.29
C GLY A 112 7.77 -7.81 12.22
N MET A 113 6.83 -7.38 11.38
CA MET A 113 6.49 -5.99 11.11
C MET A 113 4.97 -5.81 11.25
N SER A 114 4.53 -4.76 11.92
CA SER A 114 3.12 -4.43 12.09
C SER A 114 2.70 -3.33 11.12
N TYR A 115 1.69 -3.62 10.30
CA TYR A 115 1.09 -2.60 9.43
C TYR A 115 0.58 -1.39 10.24
N HIS A 116 -0.17 -1.64 11.32
CA HIS A 116 -0.74 -0.59 12.17
C HIS A 116 0.35 0.24 12.85
N GLY A 117 1.40 -0.41 13.35
CA GLY A 117 2.55 0.29 13.92
C GLY A 117 3.23 1.20 12.91
N GLY A 118 3.49 0.69 11.71
CA GLY A 118 4.07 1.46 10.61
C GLY A 118 3.21 2.65 10.19
N LEU A 119 1.88 2.47 10.17
CA LEU A 119 0.93 3.53 9.82
C LEU A 119 0.92 4.66 10.86
N PHE A 120 0.70 4.35 12.14
CA PHE A 120 0.54 5.38 13.18
C PHE A 120 1.84 6.13 13.46
N ILE A 121 2.94 5.41 13.66
CA ILE A 121 4.25 6.03 13.95
C ILE A 121 4.83 6.66 12.67
N GLY A 122 4.61 6.04 11.50
CA GLY A 122 4.96 6.65 10.21
C GLY A 122 4.26 7.99 9.99
N LEU A 123 2.95 8.09 10.29
CA LEU A 123 2.22 9.34 10.20
C LEU A 123 2.77 10.40 11.16
N LEU A 124 3.13 10.01 12.39
CA LEU A 124 3.77 10.90 13.35
C LEU A 124 5.09 11.46 12.79
N PHE A 125 5.94 10.60 12.20
CA PHE A 125 7.20 11.01 11.59
C PHE A 125 6.99 11.92 10.38
N VAL A 126 5.97 11.69 9.57
CA VAL A 126 5.57 12.60 8.48
C VAL A 126 5.23 13.98 9.03
N ILE A 127 4.43 14.06 10.10
CA ILE A 127 4.06 15.34 10.73
C ILE A 127 5.31 16.05 11.29
N ILE A 128 6.19 15.31 11.95
CA ILE A 128 7.47 15.85 12.47
C ILE A 128 8.34 16.37 11.33
N GLY A 129 8.51 15.58 10.27
CA GLY A 129 9.28 15.95 9.09
C GLY A 129 8.74 17.20 8.41
N LEU A 130 7.43 17.31 8.24
CA LEU A 130 6.79 18.50 7.67
C LEU A 130 7.04 19.75 8.50
N LYS A 131 6.93 19.64 9.84
CA LYS A 131 7.23 20.74 10.76
C LYS A 131 8.70 21.15 10.70
N ARG A 132 9.62 20.18 10.71
CA ARG A 132 11.08 20.43 10.63
C ARG A 132 11.48 21.09 9.32
N ASN A 133 10.88 20.69 8.21
CA ASN A 133 11.13 21.25 6.89
C ASN A 133 10.30 22.52 6.58
N LYS A 134 9.50 23.02 7.54
CA LYS A 134 8.61 24.19 7.39
C LYS A 134 7.63 24.06 6.20
N MET A 135 7.16 22.85 5.94
CA MET A 135 6.26 22.54 4.83
C MET A 135 4.81 22.51 5.28
N LYS A 136 3.91 22.99 4.43
CA LYS A 136 2.46 22.89 4.67
C LYS A 136 2.00 21.45 4.49
N ILE A 137 1.19 20.96 5.43
CA ILE A 137 0.70 19.58 5.43
C ILE A 137 -0.20 19.31 4.21
N TRP A 138 -1.16 20.19 3.93
CA TRP A 138 -2.19 19.92 2.92
C TRP A 138 -1.66 19.74 1.50
N PRO A 139 -0.76 20.61 0.96
CA PRO A 139 -0.23 20.42 -0.38
C PRO A 139 0.68 19.18 -0.48
N TRP A 140 1.45 18.87 0.57
CA TRP A 140 2.24 17.64 0.63
C TRP A 140 1.34 16.40 0.62
N LEU A 141 0.27 16.41 1.41
CA LEU A 141 -0.69 15.32 1.45
C LEU A 141 -1.34 15.09 0.09
N ASN A 142 -1.72 16.16 -0.62
CA ASN A 142 -2.24 16.07 -1.99
C ASN A 142 -1.24 15.41 -2.94
N LEU A 143 0.03 15.77 -2.84
CA LEU A 143 1.09 15.19 -3.65
C LEU A 143 1.31 13.70 -3.34
N CYS A 144 1.28 13.32 -2.05
CA CYS A 144 1.35 11.93 -1.62
C CYS A 144 0.19 11.10 -2.18
N PHE A 145 -1.06 11.53 -2.00
CA PHE A 145 -2.23 10.79 -2.47
C PHE A 145 -2.33 10.71 -3.99
N LEU A 146 -1.75 11.69 -4.70
CA LEU A 146 -1.63 11.64 -6.15
C LEU A 146 -0.62 10.58 -6.61
N ALA A 147 0.50 10.40 -5.89
CA ALA A 147 1.54 9.44 -6.25
C ALA A 147 1.32 8.02 -5.67
N ALA A 148 0.53 7.90 -4.60
CA ALA A 148 0.30 6.67 -3.87
C ALA A 148 -0.17 5.49 -4.74
N PRO A 149 -1.13 5.62 -5.67
CA PRO A 149 -1.55 4.50 -6.53
C PRO A 149 -0.39 3.91 -7.34
N LEU A 150 0.47 4.76 -7.91
CA LEU A 150 1.57 4.26 -8.72
C LEU A 150 2.60 3.51 -7.87
N ALA A 151 2.85 3.96 -6.63
CA ALA A 151 3.69 3.23 -5.70
C ALA A 151 3.05 1.90 -5.23
N TYR A 152 1.73 1.89 -5.02
CA TYR A 152 0.95 0.71 -4.61
C TYR A 152 1.08 -0.47 -5.59
N THR A 153 1.24 -0.17 -6.89
CA THR A 153 1.50 -1.14 -7.97
C THR A 153 2.60 -2.15 -7.59
N TRP A 154 3.71 -1.67 -7.02
CA TRP A 154 4.84 -2.53 -6.65
C TRP A 154 4.54 -3.44 -5.47
N GLY A 155 3.76 -2.96 -4.50
CA GLY A 155 3.31 -3.79 -3.38
C GLY A 155 2.48 -4.98 -3.87
N ARG A 156 1.53 -4.73 -4.78
CA ARG A 156 0.70 -5.79 -5.40
C ARG A 156 1.51 -6.75 -6.28
N TRP A 157 2.50 -6.23 -7.01
CA TRP A 157 3.44 -7.09 -7.73
C TRP A 157 4.26 -7.98 -6.78
N GLY A 158 4.68 -7.44 -5.62
CA GLY A 158 5.32 -8.22 -4.56
C GLY A 158 4.41 -9.33 -4.02
N ASN A 159 3.12 -9.05 -3.80
CA ASN A 159 2.16 -10.07 -3.39
C ASN A 159 1.98 -11.16 -4.46
N PHE A 160 1.99 -10.77 -5.74
CA PHE A 160 1.90 -11.72 -6.85
C PHE A 160 3.11 -12.65 -6.92
N ILE A 161 4.34 -12.10 -6.86
CA ILE A 161 5.59 -12.89 -6.83
C ILE A 161 5.62 -13.82 -5.63
N ASN A 162 5.21 -13.34 -4.45
CA ASN A 162 5.16 -14.16 -3.24
C ASN A 162 4.03 -15.20 -3.25
N GLY A 163 3.12 -15.15 -4.23
CA GLY A 163 1.97 -16.05 -4.30
C GLY A 163 0.96 -15.88 -3.16
N GLU A 164 0.80 -14.67 -2.64
CA GLU A 164 -0.11 -14.35 -1.52
C GLU A 164 -1.23 -13.38 -1.93
N LEU A 165 -2.35 -13.36 -1.19
CA LEU A 165 -3.49 -12.46 -1.44
C LEU A 165 -4.17 -12.63 -2.82
N PHE A 166 -4.12 -13.83 -3.39
CA PHE A 166 -4.87 -14.21 -4.58
C PHE A 166 -6.38 -14.31 -4.28
N GLY A 167 -7.17 -14.38 -5.34
CA GLY A 167 -8.62 -14.33 -5.29
C GLY A 167 -9.29 -15.69 -5.10
N GLU A 168 -10.59 -15.73 -5.40
CA GLU A 168 -11.37 -16.97 -5.40
C GLU A 168 -10.94 -17.94 -6.49
N VAL A 169 -11.31 -19.21 -6.28
CA VAL A 169 -11.22 -20.25 -7.31
C VAL A 169 -11.97 -19.80 -8.56
N THR A 170 -11.38 -20.05 -9.72
CA THR A 170 -11.93 -19.60 -10.99
C THR A 170 -11.69 -20.60 -12.11
N THR A 171 -12.61 -20.63 -13.06
CA THR A 171 -12.47 -21.30 -14.34
C THR A 171 -12.07 -20.33 -15.47
N SER A 172 -11.83 -19.06 -15.11
CA SER A 172 -11.44 -18.01 -16.06
C SER A 172 -10.12 -18.37 -16.77
N PRO A 173 -9.97 -18.06 -18.08
CA PRO A 173 -8.74 -18.32 -18.83
C PRO A 173 -7.48 -17.66 -18.25
N ILE A 174 -7.67 -16.56 -17.50
CA ILE A 174 -6.59 -15.81 -16.84
C ILE A 174 -6.33 -16.26 -15.39
N GLY A 175 -7.00 -17.31 -14.91
CA GLY A 175 -6.76 -17.88 -13.59
C GLY A 175 -5.33 -18.39 -13.45
N MET A 176 -4.75 -18.33 -12.27
CA MET A 176 -3.38 -18.77 -12.02
C MET A 176 -3.32 -19.74 -10.84
N PHE A 177 -2.42 -20.71 -10.92
CA PHE A 177 -2.13 -21.63 -9.84
C PHE A 177 -1.12 -20.98 -8.88
N PHE A 178 -1.46 -20.98 -7.60
CA PHE A 178 -0.63 -20.41 -6.54
C PHE A 178 -0.19 -21.53 -5.59
N PRO A 179 1.12 -21.82 -5.47
CA PRO A 179 1.62 -22.93 -4.63
C PRO A 179 1.25 -22.83 -3.14
N LEU A 180 1.05 -21.60 -2.63
CA LEU A 180 0.66 -21.35 -1.25
C LEU A 180 -0.84 -21.56 -0.99
N ALA A 181 -1.63 -21.86 -2.02
CA ALA A 181 -3.04 -22.20 -1.88
C ALA A 181 -3.19 -23.61 -1.29
N HIS A 182 -3.53 -23.69 0.00
CA HIS A 182 -3.69 -24.96 0.73
C HIS A 182 -4.76 -25.90 0.13
N ASP A 183 -5.67 -25.36 -0.67
CA ASP A 183 -6.73 -26.08 -1.36
C ASP A 183 -6.31 -26.66 -2.71
N SER A 184 -5.07 -26.42 -3.16
CA SER A 184 -4.62 -26.70 -4.52
C SER A 184 -3.45 -27.70 -4.53
N PRO A 185 -3.71 -29.02 -4.51
CA PRO A 185 -2.65 -30.02 -4.62
C PRO A 185 -1.97 -29.93 -5.99
N ILE A 186 -0.64 -30.08 -6.02
CA ILE A 186 0.17 -29.98 -7.26
C ILE A 186 -0.33 -30.98 -8.34
N THR A 187 -0.88 -32.12 -7.93
CA THR A 187 -1.41 -33.15 -8.82
C THR A 187 -2.74 -32.77 -9.49
N ASN A 188 -3.47 -31.80 -8.95
CA ASN A 188 -4.70 -31.27 -9.54
C ASN A 188 -4.82 -29.77 -9.26
N PRO A 189 -4.08 -28.93 -10.02
CA PRO A 189 -3.97 -27.50 -9.77
C PRO A 189 -5.32 -26.80 -9.93
N ILE A 190 -5.81 -26.25 -8.83
CA ILE A 190 -6.95 -25.34 -8.76
C ILE A 190 -6.45 -23.92 -9.05
N LEU A 191 -7.08 -23.27 -10.03
CA LEU A 191 -6.75 -21.91 -10.44
C LEU A 191 -7.54 -20.89 -9.63
N HIS A 192 -6.88 -19.79 -9.29
CA HIS A 192 -7.47 -18.65 -8.60
C HIS A 192 -7.38 -17.39 -9.47
N HIS A 193 -8.28 -16.44 -9.23
CA HIS A 193 -8.12 -15.11 -9.79
C HIS A 193 -6.79 -14.50 -9.31
N PRO A 194 -5.90 -14.02 -10.21
CA PRO A 194 -4.73 -13.25 -9.81
C PRO A 194 -5.14 -11.82 -9.43
N SER A 195 -5.94 -11.68 -8.36
CA SER A 195 -6.51 -10.39 -7.92
C SER A 195 -5.46 -9.34 -7.65
N GLN A 196 -4.24 -9.73 -7.27
CA GLN A 196 -3.11 -8.82 -7.10
C GLN A 196 -2.80 -8.06 -8.40
N LEU A 197 -2.91 -8.72 -9.57
CA LEU A 197 -2.72 -8.07 -10.87
C LEU A 197 -3.89 -7.13 -11.20
N TYR A 198 -5.10 -7.45 -10.76
CA TYR A 198 -6.26 -6.56 -10.91
C TYR A 198 -6.07 -5.31 -10.06
N GLU A 199 -5.68 -5.46 -8.80
CA GLU A 199 -5.38 -4.37 -7.86
C GLU A 199 -4.23 -3.50 -8.39
N MET A 200 -3.15 -4.13 -8.85
CA MET A 200 -2.03 -3.44 -9.48
C MET A 200 -2.47 -2.57 -10.66
N CYS A 201 -3.31 -3.10 -11.53
CA CYS A 201 -3.78 -2.41 -12.72
C CYS A 201 -4.77 -1.28 -12.36
N PHE A 202 -5.84 -1.60 -11.63
CA PHE A 202 -6.96 -0.69 -11.38
C PHE A 202 -6.68 0.27 -10.21
N GLU A 203 -6.36 -0.25 -9.03
CA GLU A 203 -6.05 0.56 -7.84
C GLU A 203 -4.68 1.24 -7.95
N GLY A 204 -3.79 0.71 -8.79
CA GLY A 204 -2.47 1.27 -9.05
C GLY A 204 -2.40 2.18 -10.27
N VAL A 205 -2.14 1.59 -11.44
CA VAL A 205 -1.81 2.31 -12.68
C VAL A 205 -2.98 3.16 -13.20
N ILE A 206 -4.18 2.60 -13.28
CA ILE A 206 -5.37 3.29 -13.79
C ILE A 206 -5.79 4.39 -12.82
N LEU A 207 -5.86 4.12 -11.52
CA LEU A 207 -6.18 5.14 -10.53
C LEU A 207 -5.15 6.28 -10.56
N PHE A 208 -3.86 5.98 -10.67
CA PHE A 208 -2.84 7.02 -10.88
C PHE A 208 -3.16 7.84 -12.12
N ALA A 209 -3.42 7.22 -13.27
CA ALA A 209 -3.73 7.93 -14.51
C ALA A 209 -4.97 8.83 -14.38
N VAL A 210 -6.01 8.35 -13.69
CA VAL A 210 -7.22 9.13 -13.40
C VAL A 210 -6.88 10.35 -12.55
N LEU A 211 -6.24 10.17 -11.39
CA LEU A 211 -5.88 11.27 -10.48
C LEU A 211 -4.91 12.25 -11.15
N TYR A 212 -3.93 11.73 -11.90
CA TYR A 212 -3.00 12.51 -12.70
C TYR A 212 -3.76 13.41 -13.67
N ASN A 213 -4.78 12.93 -14.39
CA ASN A 213 -5.54 13.79 -15.28
C ASN A 213 -6.47 14.76 -14.52
N LEU A 214 -7.15 14.31 -13.46
CA LEU A 214 -8.05 15.14 -12.65
C LEU A 214 -7.34 16.33 -11.98
N ARG A 215 -6.06 16.22 -11.64
CA ARG A 215 -5.29 17.34 -11.06
C ARG A 215 -5.20 18.57 -11.96
N ARG A 216 -5.38 18.40 -13.27
CA ARG A 216 -5.36 19.50 -14.24
C ARG A 216 -6.60 20.38 -14.12
N ILE A 217 -7.67 19.87 -13.51
CA ILE A 217 -8.91 20.60 -13.26
C ILE A 217 -8.71 21.48 -12.01
N PRO A 218 -8.75 22.82 -12.11
CA PRO A 218 -8.44 23.72 -10.99
C PRO A 218 -9.30 23.49 -9.75
N LEU A 219 -10.58 23.15 -9.93
CA LEU A 219 -11.50 22.86 -8.83
C LEU A 219 -11.09 21.62 -8.02
N LEU A 220 -10.39 20.66 -8.65
CA LEU A 220 -10.07 19.37 -8.06
C LEU A 220 -8.62 19.25 -7.59
N ARG A 221 -7.72 20.12 -8.08
CA ARG A 221 -6.26 20.04 -7.85
C ARG A 221 -5.85 19.82 -6.39
N ASP A 222 -6.46 20.56 -5.46
CA ASP A 222 -6.10 20.51 -4.03
C ASP A 222 -7.00 19.57 -3.21
N LYS A 223 -7.62 18.58 -3.86
CA LYS A 223 -8.58 17.64 -3.26
C LYS A 223 -8.23 16.17 -3.56
N MET A 224 -6.96 15.89 -3.87
CA MET A 224 -6.44 14.55 -4.20
C MET A 224 -6.71 13.50 -3.11
N PRO A 225 -6.65 13.78 -1.79
CA PRO A 225 -7.00 12.79 -0.77
C PRO A 225 -8.44 12.29 -0.90
N CYS A 226 -9.39 13.19 -1.20
CA CYS A 226 -10.79 12.83 -1.40
C CYS A 226 -10.97 11.96 -2.65
N LEU A 227 -10.34 12.38 -3.76
CA LEU A 227 -10.44 11.68 -5.04
C LEU A 227 -9.77 10.31 -4.99
N TYR A 228 -8.62 10.18 -4.30
CA TYR A 228 -7.98 8.90 -4.05
C TYR A 228 -8.89 7.99 -3.24
N LEU A 229 -9.47 8.49 -2.14
CA LEU A 229 -10.33 7.68 -1.27
C LEU A 229 -11.55 7.13 -2.04
N MET A 230 -12.17 7.97 -2.88
CA MET A 230 -13.26 7.55 -3.76
C MET A 230 -12.79 6.55 -4.82
N GLY A 231 -11.72 6.88 -5.56
CA GLY A 231 -11.24 6.05 -6.67
C GLY A 231 -10.73 4.68 -6.22
N TYR A 232 -9.96 4.63 -5.13
CA TYR A 232 -9.53 3.39 -4.51
C TYR A 232 -10.74 2.57 -4.04
N GLY A 233 -11.68 3.20 -3.32
CA GLY A 233 -12.89 2.52 -2.86
C GLY A 233 -13.71 1.94 -4.01
N ILE A 234 -13.86 2.66 -5.13
CA ILE A 234 -14.59 2.18 -6.31
C ILE A 234 -13.90 0.94 -6.91
N PHE A 235 -12.60 1.02 -7.21
CA PHE A 235 -11.90 -0.12 -7.80
C PHE A 235 -11.87 -1.32 -6.86
N ARG A 236 -11.60 -1.08 -5.58
CA ARG A 236 -11.57 -2.12 -4.56
C ARG A 236 -12.92 -2.81 -4.41
N PHE A 237 -14.02 -2.07 -4.42
CA PHE A 237 -15.37 -2.61 -4.34
C PHE A 237 -15.64 -3.63 -5.46
N PHE A 238 -15.21 -3.33 -6.69
CA PHE A 238 -15.38 -4.23 -7.84
C PHE A 238 -14.41 -5.42 -7.80
N ILE A 239 -13.17 -5.21 -7.37
CA ILE A 239 -12.19 -6.30 -7.26
C ILE A 239 -12.60 -7.32 -6.18
N GLU A 240 -13.28 -6.86 -5.14
CA GLU A 240 -13.73 -7.72 -4.04
C GLU A 240 -14.68 -8.84 -4.52
N PHE A 241 -15.39 -8.68 -5.64
CA PHE A 241 -16.19 -9.77 -6.23
C PHE A 241 -15.35 -10.97 -6.69
N PHE A 242 -14.07 -10.74 -7.00
CA PHE A 242 -13.09 -11.77 -7.40
C PHE A 242 -12.25 -12.28 -6.23
N ARG A 243 -12.43 -11.74 -5.02
CA ARG A 243 -11.69 -12.12 -3.82
C ARG A 243 -12.48 -13.05 -2.93
N ARG A 244 -11.73 -13.84 -2.15
CA ARG A 244 -12.28 -14.68 -1.08
C ARG A 244 -12.88 -13.79 0.01
N PRO A 245 -14.20 -13.88 0.30
CA PRO A 245 -14.71 -13.38 1.57
C PRO A 245 -13.98 -14.15 2.66
N ASP A 246 -13.47 -13.47 3.69
CA ASP A 246 -12.78 -14.12 4.80
C ASP A 246 -13.61 -15.32 5.30
N ALA A 247 -13.06 -16.53 5.18
CA ALA A 247 -13.78 -17.80 5.37
C ALA A 247 -14.42 -17.94 6.78
N HIS A 248 -13.94 -17.15 7.75
CA HIS A 248 -14.43 -17.13 9.13
C HIS A 248 -15.61 -16.19 9.38
N LEU A 249 -15.98 -15.36 8.39
CA LEU A 249 -16.87 -14.21 8.62
C LEU A 249 -18.13 -14.22 7.74
N GLY A 250 -18.18 -15.10 6.74
CA GLY A 250 -19.32 -15.23 5.82
C GLY A 250 -19.49 -14.00 4.90
N ARG A 251 -20.34 -14.11 3.89
CA ARG A 251 -20.72 -13.00 2.98
C ARG A 251 -21.81 -12.08 3.54
N ILE A 252 -22.09 -12.16 4.85
CA ILE A 252 -23.29 -11.53 5.43
C ILE A 252 -22.85 -10.46 6.44
N ASP A 253 -22.44 -9.30 5.94
CA ASP A 253 -22.48 -8.06 6.71
C ASP A 253 -23.70 -7.22 6.31
N LEU A 254 -23.69 -5.92 6.65
CA LEU A 254 -24.72 -4.95 6.28
C LEU A 254 -25.12 -5.10 4.80
N PHE A 255 -26.41 -5.29 4.55
CA PHE A 255 -27.01 -5.35 3.20
C PHE A 255 -26.56 -6.50 2.30
N GLY A 256 -25.99 -7.59 2.84
CA GLY A 256 -25.58 -8.76 2.04
C GLY A 256 -24.31 -8.55 1.22
N MET A 257 -23.52 -7.53 1.57
CA MET A 257 -22.19 -7.26 1.01
C MET A 257 -21.10 -7.92 1.85
N SER A 258 -19.94 -8.14 1.24
CA SER A 258 -18.72 -8.50 2.00
C SER A 258 -18.20 -7.32 2.85
N ARG A 259 -17.38 -7.62 3.87
CA ARG A 259 -16.67 -6.60 4.66
C ARG A 259 -15.90 -5.63 3.79
N GLY A 260 -15.16 -6.16 2.81
CA GLY A 260 -14.40 -5.35 1.86
C GLY A 260 -15.30 -4.36 1.15
N GLN A 261 -16.44 -4.80 0.61
CA GLN A 261 -17.41 -3.94 -0.07
C GLN A 261 -18.05 -2.90 0.86
N THR A 262 -18.37 -3.27 2.10
CA THR A 262 -18.92 -2.35 3.10
C THR A 262 -17.92 -1.24 3.42
N LEU A 263 -16.66 -1.59 3.70
CA LEU A 263 -15.59 -0.62 3.96
C LEU A 263 -15.34 0.28 2.73
N CYS A 264 -15.35 -0.29 1.53
CA CYS A 264 -15.22 0.49 0.29
C CYS A 264 -16.36 1.50 0.13
N SER A 265 -17.59 1.10 0.42
CA SER A 265 -18.76 1.99 0.35
C SER A 265 -18.61 3.16 1.32
N ILE A 266 -18.14 2.92 2.54
CA ILE A 266 -17.84 3.97 3.54
C ILE A 266 -16.75 4.91 3.03
N MET A 267 -15.68 4.38 2.42
CA MET A 267 -14.60 5.19 1.85
C MET A 267 -15.11 6.08 0.72
N ILE A 268 -15.93 5.55 -0.20
CA ILE A 268 -16.53 6.30 -1.31
C ILE A 268 -17.40 7.44 -0.79
N ILE A 269 -18.32 7.13 0.13
CA ILE A 269 -19.24 8.13 0.71
C ILE A 269 -18.44 9.21 1.45
N THR A 270 -17.46 8.81 2.26
CA THR A 270 -16.63 9.74 3.03
C THR A 270 -15.82 10.64 2.11
N GLY A 271 -15.22 10.09 1.04
CA GLY A 271 -14.49 10.85 0.05
C GLY A 271 -15.38 11.85 -0.69
N LEU A 272 -16.60 11.44 -1.05
CA LEU A 272 -17.58 12.30 -1.71
C LEU A 272 -18.04 13.45 -0.81
N VAL A 273 -18.45 13.14 0.43
CA VAL A 273 -18.87 14.14 1.42
C VAL A 273 -17.72 15.13 1.69
N TRP A 274 -16.50 14.62 1.86
CA TRP A 274 -15.34 15.46 2.10
C TRP A 274 -15.03 16.38 0.91
N LEU A 275 -15.12 15.85 -0.32
CA LEU A 275 -14.95 16.63 -1.55
C LEU A 275 -15.96 17.79 -1.63
N ILE A 276 -17.25 17.50 -1.38
CA ILE A 276 -18.34 18.48 -1.39
C ILE A 276 -18.07 19.58 -0.35
N VAL A 277 -17.70 19.19 0.89
CA VAL A 277 -17.39 20.13 1.97
C VAL A 277 -16.22 21.05 1.59
N LEU A 278 -15.15 20.51 0.99
CA LEU A 278 -14.01 21.32 0.56
C LEU A 278 -14.37 22.29 -0.57
N ILE A 279 -15.19 21.87 -1.53
CA ILE A 279 -15.68 22.74 -2.61
C ILE A 279 -16.57 23.85 -2.05
N TYR A 280 -17.48 23.53 -1.13
CA TYR A 280 -18.35 24.51 -0.50
C TYR A 280 -17.55 25.55 0.30
N ARG A 281 -16.57 25.12 1.09
CA ARG A 281 -15.68 26.01 1.85
C ARG A 281 -14.88 26.94 0.93
N GLN A 282 -14.38 26.44 -0.19
CA GLN A 282 -13.66 27.25 -1.18
C GLN A 282 -14.55 28.33 -1.80
N LYS A 283 -15.80 27.97 -2.19
CA LYS A 283 -16.76 28.95 -2.73
C LYS A 283 -17.14 30.01 -1.71
N LYS A 284 -17.42 29.61 -0.46
CA LYS A 284 -17.77 30.55 0.63
C LYS A 284 -16.65 31.55 0.89
N ALA A 285 -15.39 31.09 0.93
CA ALA A 285 -14.23 31.96 1.11
C ALA A 285 -14.07 32.96 -0.04
N ALA A 286 -14.36 32.56 -1.27
CA ALA A 286 -14.32 33.46 -2.43
C ALA A 286 -15.43 34.53 -2.38
N SER A 287 -16.64 34.17 -1.90
CA SER A 287 -17.75 35.11 -1.76
C SER A 287 -17.62 36.11 -0.61
N SER A 288 -16.75 35.84 0.38
CA SER A 288 -16.55 36.70 1.55
C SER A 288 -15.44 37.75 1.39
N LEU A 289 -14.74 37.76 0.24
CA LEU A 289 -13.75 38.80 -0.05
C LEU A 289 -14.49 40.10 -0.45
N PRO A 290 -14.14 41.27 0.12
CA PRO A 290 -14.72 42.54 -0.32
C PRO A 290 -14.50 42.69 -1.82
N GLN A 291 -15.56 43.01 -2.56
CA GLN A 291 -15.42 43.48 -3.94
C GLN A 291 -14.84 44.89 -3.85
N GLY A 292 -13.53 44.99 -4.04
CA GLY A 292 -12.81 46.26 -4.16
C GLY A 292 -13.08 46.92 -5.51
#